data_AF-A0A952RBM7-F1
#
_entry.id   AF-A0A952RBM7-F1
#
_cell.length_a   1.000
_cell.length_b   1.000
_cell.length_c   1.000
_cell.angle_alpha   90.00
_cell.angle_beta   90.00
_cell.angle_gamma   90.00
#
_symmetry.space_group_name_H-M   'P 1'
#
loop_
_entity.id
_entity.type
_entity.pdbx_description
1 polymer ?
#
loop_
_entity_poly.entity_id
_entity_poly.type
_entity_poly.pdbx_seq_one_letter_code
_entity_poly.pdbx_strand_id
1 'polypeptide(L)'
;MLVGVFAGAIACSKKTPEPTPVPKAALPPAAAAAAAAVANDQRGGLTPDGKLDPNDPNHGRRKLLGLDTPVYVDGVQVAVFRFGELPPIASTPLPGEGNGREWRIYDYLKGIGVDVDNLKSVHFHGNVDRIASVEGSELRKEPERFTFSFTSGGDTGTPFQRWSGTGLKNEFVAHEIRRVTVYVKKPSAPISKEKQCHVAADGECTDAIPYADGAVAKGTRIYLDGKMVGFVKRRLVTDAMIVGTPSAEPSETTYSVAKLLASMNVDPTNIKSLEMWAGDDVIARASGDQVTALTPKTTFTLPKHNHGKVRIRVPAEIQAAKPGVADRDALVSAVLVYRSTTPPSPRDLTAISEDTDMSVQLAAIDDARGKLGRAE
;
A
#
# COMPACT_ATOMS: atom_id res chain seq x y z
N MET A 1 46.45 53.16 1.68
CA MET A 1 47.30 53.66 2.79
C MET A 1 46.46 54.63 3.62
N LEU A 2 46.60 54.61 4.96
CA LEU A 2 45.74 55.24 6.01
C LEU A 2 44.42 54.46 6.26
N VAL A 3 44.28 53.63 7.31
CA VAL A 3 44.36 53.83 8.78
C VAL A 3 43.31 54.82 9.29
N GLY A 4 42.19 54.26 9.79
CA GLY A 4 41.15 54.97 10.52
C GLY A 4 40.86 54.24 11.83
N VAL A 5 41.41 54.78 12.91
CA VAL A 5 41.17 54.43 14.32
C VAL A 5 39.84 55.05 14.75
N PHE A 6 38.97 54.30 15.43
CA PHE A 6 37.90 54.88 16.23
C PHE A 6 37.88 54.27 17.64
N ALA A 7 37.79 55.19 18.59
CA ALA A 7 37.91 55.04 20.02
C ALA A 7 36.69 54.38 20.66
N GLY A 8 36.92 53.80 21.85
CA GLY A 8 35.92 53.15 22.67
C GLY A 8 35.06 54.10 23.50
N ALA A 9 33.92 53.57 23.93
CA ALA A 9 33.19 54.00 25.11
C ALA A 9 32.81 52.75 25.93
N ILE A 10 33.19 52.77 27.20
CA ILE A 10 32.90 51.76 28.22
C ILE A 10 31.52 52.07 28.80
N ALA A 11 30.62 51.09 28.83
CA ALA A 11 29.40 51.15 29.64
C ALA A 11 29.18 49.81 30.36
N CYS A 12 29.23 49.86 31.69
CA CYS A 12 29.06 48.76 32.62
C CYS A 12 27.66 48.14 32.51
N SER A 13 27.57 46.88 32.09
CA SER A 13 26.33 46.11 32.14
C SER A 13 26.22 45.37 33.48
N LYS A 14 25.20 45.72 34.28
CA LYS A 14 24.85 45.05 35.53
C LYS A 14 24.23 43.68 35.22
N LYS A 15 24.76 42.63 35.87
CA LYS A 15 24.22 41.26 35.87
C LYS A 15 22.77 41.24 36.37
N THR A 16 21.84 40.79 35.54
CA THR A 16 20.48 40.41 35.95
C THR A 16 20.53 39.05 36.65
N PRO A 17 19.92 38.87 37.84
CA PRO A 17 19.89 37.58 38.53
C PRO A 17 19.01 36.57 37.80
N GLU A 18 19.49 35.33 37.79
CA GLU A 18 18.87 34.13 37.23
C GLU A 18 17.56 33.81 37.98
N PRO A 19 16.45 33.49 37.28
CA PRO A 19 15.19 33.16 37.95
C PRO A 19 15.26 31.79 38.63
N THR A 20 14.95 31.78 39.91
CA THR A 20 14.80 30.58 40.75
C THR A 20 13.76 29.62 40.14
N PRO A 21 14.01 28.29 40.11
CA PRO A 21 13.04 27.33 39.61
C PRO A 21 11.80 27.31 40.52
N VAL A 22 10.64 27.61 39.93
CA VAL A 22 9.33 27.51 40.59
C VAL A 22 9.00 26.03 40.80
N PRO A 23 8.59 25.60 42.01
CA PRO A 23 8.10 24.24 42.25
C PRO A 23 6.88 23.97 41.36
N LYS A 24 6.97 22.93 40.54
CA LYS A 24 5.88 22.48 39.66
C LYS A 24 4.68 22.09 40.53
N ALA A 25 3.66 22.96 40.59
CA ALA A 25 2.41 22.66 41.25
C ALA A 25 1.83 21.36 40.67
N ALA A 26 1.48 20.42 41.54
CA ALA A 26 0.78 19.21 41.13
C ALA A 26 -0.54 19.61 40.46
N LEU A 27 -0.71 19.18 39.20
CA LEU A 27 -1.96 19.40 38.47
C LEU A 27 -3.12 18.76 39.26
N PRO A 28 -4.29 19.42 39.31
CA PRO A 28 -5.47 18.84 39.95
C PRO A 28 -5.80 17.49 39.29
N PRO A 29 -6.31 16.50 40.05
CA PRO A 29 -6.51 15.13 39.57
C PRO A 29 -7.37 15.03 38.30
N ALA A 30 -8.22 16.03 38.03
CA ALA A 30 -8.99 16.14 36.80
C ALA A 30 -8.14 16.43 35.54
N ALA A 31 -7.07 17.21 35.66
CA ALA A 31 -6.15 17.50 34.55
C ALA A 31 -5.18 16.32 34.28
N ALA A 32 -4.84 15.55 35.32
CA ALA A 32 -4.10 14.29 35.16
C ALA A 32 -4.96 13.19 34.52
N ALA A 33 -6.26 13.14 34.83
CA ALA A 33 -7.22 12.22 34.20
C ALA A 33 -7.48 12.56 32.73
N ALA A 34 -7.56 13.86 32.38
CA ALA A 34 -7.67 14.30 30.98
C ALA A 34 -6.39 14.02 30.18
N ALA A 35 -5.21 14.22 30.77
CA ALA A 35 -3.95 13.85 30.13
C ALA A 35 -3.77 12.33 29.98
N ALA A 36 -4.30 11.53 30.92
CA ALA A 36 -4.32 10.06 30.82
C ALA A 36 -5.33 9.57 29.76
N ALA A 37 -6.47 10.24 29.58
CA ALA A 37 -7.43 9.93 28.54
C ALA A 37 -6.87 10.21 27.13
N VAL A 38 -6.14 11.32 26.95
CA VAL A 38 -5.45 11.65 25.68
C VAL A 38 -4.25 10.72 25.42
N ALA A 39 -3.55 10.29 26.47
CA ALA A 39 -2.47 9.30 26.34
C ALA A 39 -2.97 7.88 26.03
N ASN A 40 -4.16 7.50 26.48
CA ASN A 40 -4.80 6.22 26.13
C ASN A 40 -5.34 6.21 24.70
N ASP A 41 -5.79 7.35 24.17
CA ASP A 41 -6.20 7.47 22.77
C ASP A 41 -4.99 7.31 21.80
N GLN A 42 -3.78 7.66 22.26
CA GLN A 42 -2.54 7.47 21.50
C GLN A 42 -1.89 6.09 21.67
N ARG A 43 -2.24 5.32 22.71
CA ARG A 43 -1.81 3.92 22.90
C ARG A 43 -2.93 2.99 22.46
N GLY A 44 -3.23 3.01 21.16
CA GLY A 44 -4.38 2.34 20.56
C GLY A 44 -4.83 1.07 21.30
N GLY A 45 -5.97 1.15 21.98
CA GLY A 45 -6.74 0.06 22.58
C GLY A 45 -5.96 -1.17 23.06
N LEU A 46 -4.90 -0.96 23.84
CA LEU A 46 -4.23 -2.03 24.57
C LEU A 46 -4.75 -2.01 26.01
N THR A 47 -5.14 -3.18 26.54
CA THR A 47 -5.40 -3.35 27.97
C THR A 47 -4.11 -3.05 28.75
N PRO A 48 -4.20 -2.81 30.07
CA PRO A 48 -3.02 -2.64 30.94
C PRO A 48 -1.97 -3.76 30.81
N ASP A 49 -2.38 -4.93 30.30
CA ASP A 49 -1.56 -6.12 30.12
C ASP A 49 -0.94 -6.23 28.71
N GLY A 50 -1.07 -5.18 27.88
CA GLY A 50 -0.55 -5.15 26.51
C GLY A 50 -1.30 -6.06 25.54
N LYS A 51 -2.50 -6.52 25.89
CA LYS A 51 -3.38 -7.29 25.00
C LYS A 51 -4.36 -6.34 24.30
N LEU A 52 -4.80 -6.70 23.11
CA LEU A 52 -5.79 -5.91 22.38
C LEU A 52 -7.14 -5.97 23.10
N ASP A 53 -7.74 -4.81 23.35
CA ASP A 53 -9.12 -4.73 23.83
C ASP A 53 -10.06 -5.26 22.72
N PRO A 54 -10.81 -6.35 22.97
CA PRO A 54 -11.77 -6.89 22.02
C PRO A 54 -12.95 -5.95 21.72
N ASN A 55 -13.19 -4.95 22.58
CA ASN A 55 -14.29 -4.00 22.47
C ASN A 55 -13.86 -2.61 21.97
N ASP A 56 -12.61 -2.44 21.50
CA ASP A 56 -12.17 -1.20 20.89
C ASP A 56 -13.03 -0.90 19.64
N PRO A 57 -13.77 0.22 19.55
CA PRO A 57 -14.52 0.58 18.35
C PRO A 57 -13.60 0.74 17.11
N ASN A 58 -12.29 0.86 17.31
CA ASN A 58 -11.28 0.86 16.26
C ASN A 58 -10.68 -0.54 15.97
N HIS A 59 -11.29 -1.62 16.46
CA HIS A 59 -10.86 -3.01 16.23
C HIS A 59 -11.10 -3.44 14.77
N GLY A 60 -10.28 -2.90 13.87
CA GLY A 60 -10.39 -3.03 12.42
C GLY A 60 -9.53 -2.00 11.69
N ARG A 61 -9.54 -0.74 12.17
CA ARG A 61 -8.76 0.38 11.60
C ARG A 61 -7.26 0.13 11.63
N ARG A 62 -6.76 -0.43 12.73
CA ARG A 62 -5.34 -0.82 12.88
C ARG A 62 -4.88 -1.88 11.89
N LYS A 63 -5.79 -2.71 11.36
CA LYS A 63 -5.45 -3.66 10.30
C LYS A 63 -5.23 -2.96 8.96
N LEU A 64 -5.72 -1.73 8.78
CA LEU A 64 -5.62 -0.96 7.55
C LEU A 64 -4.50 0.10 7.56
N LEU A 65 -3.94 0.43 8.72
CA LEU A 65 -2.77 1.30 8.84
C LEU A 65 -1.53 0.65 8.21
N GLY A 66 -0.77 1.45 7.45
CA GLY A 66 0.44 0.97 6.77
C GLY A 66 0.13 -0.06 5.69
N LEU A 67 -0.83 0.23 4.83
CA LEU A 67 -1.19 -0.64 3.71
C LEU A 67 -1.14 0.12 2.40
N ASP A 68 -0.69 -0.57 1.36
CA ASP A 68 -1.05 -0.23 -0.01
C ASP A 68 -2.58 -0.10 -0.13
N THR A 69 -3.07 0.92 -0.82
CA THR A 69 -4.50 1.22 -0.99
C THR A 69 -5.28 -0.02 -1.44
N PRO A 70 -6.06 -0.71 -0.58
CA PRO A 70 -6.67 -1.98 -0.94
C PRO A 70 -7.88 -1.78 -1.86
N VAL A 71 -8.09 -2.73 -2.77
CA VAL A 71 -9.28 -2.77 -3.65
C VAL A 71 -10.12 -4.00 -3.35
N TYR A 72 -11.36 -3.76 -2.93
CA TYR A 72 -12.33 -4.78 -2.61
C TYR A 72 -13.42 -4.87 -3.67
N VAL A 73 -13.76 -6.07 -4.11
CA VAL A 73 -14.93 -6.34 -4.96
C VAL A 73 -15.90 -7.19 -4.16
N ASP A 74 -17.10 -6.67 -3.91
CA ASP A 74 -18.14 -7.31 -3.10
C ASP A 74 -17.63 -7.82 -1.73
N GLY A 75 -16.69 -7.10 -1.13
CA GLY A 75 -16.09 -7.42 0.18
C GLY A 75 -14.83 -8.31 0.13
N VAL A 76 -14.45 -8.83 -1.04
CA VAL A 76 -13.21 -9.62 -1.19
C VAL A 76 -12.10 -8.72 -1.72
N GLN A 77 -10.93 -8.72 -1.07
CA GLN A 77 -9.79 -7.97 -1.61
C GLN A 77 -9.25 -8.68 -2.86
N VAL A 78 -9.22 -7.97 -3.99
CA VAL A 78 -8.81 -8.51 -5.30
C VAL A 78 -7.57 -7.83 -5.89
N ALA A 79 -7.14 -6.72 -5.31
CA ALA A 79 -5.92 -6.00 -5.72
C ALA A 79 -5.47 -5.02 -4.63
N VAL A 80 -4.34 -4.37 -4.88
CA VAL A 80 -3.98 -3.09 -4.26
C VAL A 80 -3.78 -2.05 -5.35
N PHE A 81 -4.18 -0.82 -5.05
CA PHE A 81 -4.15 0.30 -5.98
C PHE A 81 -2.81 1.01 -5.89
N ARG A 82 -1.79 0.34 -6.43
CA ARG A 82 -0.39 0.75 -6.41
C ARG A 82 0.16 0.74 -7.82
N PHE A 83 1.03 1.69 -8.17
CA PHE A 83 1.66 1.75 -9.48
C PHE A 83 2.33 0.42 -9.88
N GLY A 84 3.21 -0.12 -9.02
CA GLY A 84 3.93 -1.35 -9.35
C GLY A 84 3.04 -2.57 -9.58
N GLU A 85 1.80 -2.55 -9.09
CA GLU A 85 0.85 -3.65 -9.17
C GLU A 85 -0.32 -3.38 -10.13
N LEU A 86 -0.23 -2.31 -10.93
CA LEU A 86 -1.20 -2.06 -11.98
C LEU A 86 -1.19 -3.19 -13.01
N PRO A 87 -2.38 -3.62 -13.50
CA PRO A 87 -2.48 -4.51 -14.65
C PRO A 87 -1.82 -3.88 -15.89
N PRO A 88 -1.56 -4.65 -16.97
CA PRO A 88 -0.95 -4.14 -18.20
C PRO A 88 -1.94 -3.27 -19.00
N ILE A 89 -2.26 -2.08 -18.48
CA ILE A 89 -3.18 -1.11 -19.07
C ILE A 89 -2.42 0.09 -19.64
N ALA A 90 -3.02 0.75 -20.63
CA ALA A 90 -2.44 1.95 -21.23
C ALA A 90 -2.48 3.14 -20.27
N SER A 91 -1.46 4.00 -20.35
CA SER A 91 -1.45 5.31 -19.70
C SER A 91 -1.51 6.40 -20.76
N THR A 92 -2.07 7.55 -20.40
CA THR A 92 -1.95 8.79 -21.17
C THR A 92 -0.98 9.74 -20.45
N PRO A 93 -0.14 10.48 -21.19
CA PRO A 93 0.67 11.55 -20.61
C PRO A 93 -0.25 12.62 -20.00
N LEU A 94 0.11 13.11 -18.82
CA LEU A 94 -0.56 14.23 -18.18
C LEU A 94 -0.10 15.55 -18.82
N PRO A 95 -1.01 16.34 -19.42
CA PRO A 95 -0.65 17.63 -20.01
C PRO A 95 -0.06 18.57 -18.96
N GLY A 96 1.14 19.10 -19.22
CA GLY A 96 1.81 20.06 -18.33
C GLY A 96 2.61 19.44 -17.17
N GLU A 97 2.58 18.12 -17.01
CA GLU A 97 3.41 17.40 -16.02
C GLU A 97 4.39 16.50 -16.77
N GLY A 98 5.65 16.91 -16.90
CA GLY A 98 6.62 16.37 -17.86
C GLY A 98 6.65 14.84 -18.01
N ASN A 99 6.67 14.10 -16.90
CA ASN A 99 6.62 12.64 -16.86
C ASN A 99 5.31 12.08 -16.26
N GLY A 100 4.35 12.95 -15.96
CA GLY A 100 3.09 12.57 -15.35
C GLY A 100 2.30 11.63 -16.24
N ARG A 101 1.69 10.62 -15.64
CA ARG A 101 0.83 9.65 -16.31
C ARG A 101 -0.50 9.56 -15.60
N GLU A 102 -1.54 9.34 -16.39
CA GLU A 102 -2.85 8.96 -15.87
C GLU A 102 -3.34 7.67 -16.54
N TRP A 103 -4.24 7.01 -15.84
CA TRP A 103 -4.86 5.76 -16.26
C TRP A 103 -6.36 5.86 -16.08
N ARG A 104 -7.12 5.14 -16.91
CA ARG A 104 -8.57 5.09 -16.79
C ARG A 104 -8.99 4.10 -15.72
N ILE A 105 -9.93 4.52 -14.87
CA ILE A 105 -10.56 3.65 -13.87
C ILE A 105 -11.25 2.47 -14.56
N TYR A 106 -11.90 2.70 -15.71
CA TYR A 106 -12.57 1.66 -16.49
C TYR A 106 -11.60 0.53 -16.87
N ASP A 107 -10.43 0.87 -17.42
CA ASP A 107 -9.42 -0.10 -17.85
C ASP A 107 -8.76 -0.81 -16.66
N TYR A 108 -8.49 -0.07 -15.58
CA TYR A 108 -7.98 -0.65 -14.33
C TYR A 108 -8.91 -1.73 -13.78
N LEU A 109 -10.21 -1.42 -13.66
CA LEU A 109 -11.20 -2.36 -13.13
C LEU A 109 -11.30 -3.61 -14.01
N LYS A 110 -11.34 -3.46 -15.34
CA LYS A 110 -11.31 -4.62 -16.25
C LYS A 110 -10.01 -5.43 -16.12
N GLY A 111 -8.88 -4.74 -16.01
CA GLY A 111 -7.56 -5.36 -15.89
C GLY A 111 -7.41 -6.23 -14.64
N ILE A 112 -8.00 -5.81 -13.51
CA ILE A 112 -8.02 -6.63 -12.28
C ILE A 112 -9.15 -7.67 -12.27
N GLY A 113 -9.95 -7.75 -13.34
CA GLY A 113 -10.99 -8.76 -13.53
C GLY A 113 -12.39 -8.41 -13.01
N VAL A 114 -12.68 -7.13 -12.78
CA VAL A 114 -14.05 -6.67 -12.46
C VAL A 114 -14.93 -6.75 -13.70
N ASP A 115 -16.15 -7.27 -13.52
CA ASP A 115 -17.21 -7.23 -14.51
C ASP A 115 -17.85 -5.83 -14.55
N VAL A 116 -17.29 -4.97 -15.40
CA VAL A 116 -17.70 -3.56 -15.51
C VAL A 116 -19.09 -3.40 -16.14
N ASP A 117 -19.56 -4.39 -16.90
CA ASP A 117 -20.88 -4.36 -17.53
C ASP A 117 -21.99 -4.49 -16.48
N ASN A 118 -21.74 -5.31 -15.44
CA ASN A 118 -22.64 -5.50 -14.29
C ASN A 118 -22.26 -4.67 -13.06
N LEU A 119 -21.30 -3.75 -13.19
CA LEU A 119 -20.90 -2.85 -12.11
C LEU A 119 -22.08 -2.00 -11.65
N LYS A 120 -22.28 -1.94 -10.33
CA LYS A 120 -23.27 -1.09 -9.69
C LYS A 120 -22.66 0.23 -9.26
N SER A 121 -21.57 0.21 -8.50
CA SER A 121 -20.84 1.42 -8.12
C SER A 121 -19.40 1.13 -7.71
N VAL A 122 -18.59 2.17 -7.71
CA VAL A 122 -17.23 2.20 -7.17
C VAL A 122 -17.15 3.34 -6.17
N HIS A 123 -16.69 3.05 -4.96
CA HIS A 123 -16.47 4.04 -3.93
C HIS A 123 -14.97 4.20 -3.70
N PHE A 124 -14.52 5.45 -3.76
CA PHE A 124 -13.15 5.88 -3.51
C PHE A 124 -13.12 6.55 -2.15
N HIS A 125 -12.51 5.87 -1.18
CA HIS A 125 -12.43 6.32 0.19
C HIS A 125 -11.24 7.26 0.34
N GLY A 126 -11.50 8.51 0.69
CA GLY A 126 -10.48 9.51 0.95
C GLY A 126 -10.18 9.67 2.44
N ASN A 127 -9.57 10.81 2.78
CA ASN A 127 -9.23 11.15 4.15
C ASN A 127 -10.50 11.45 4.99
N VAL A 128 -10.44 11.15 6.29
CA VAL A 128 -11.55 11.34 7.24
C VAL A 128 -12.82 10.59 6.83
N ASP A 129 -12.63 9.39 6.24
CA ASP A 129 -13.69 8.46 5.83
C ASP A 129 -14.72 9.04 4.83
N ARG A 130 -14.38 10.14 4.15
CA ARG A 130 -15.21 10.70 3.08
C ARG A 130 -15.10 9.90 1.80
N ILE A 131 -16.21 9.73 1.09
CA ILE A 131 -16.33 8.80 -0.02
C ILE A 131 -16.78 9.54 -1.27
N ALA A 132 -15.93 9.52 -2.30
CA ALA A 132 -16.36 9.80 -3.66
C ALA A 132 -16.92 8.52 -4.27
N SER A 133 -17.91 8.63 -5.16
CA SER A 133 -18.48 7.45 -5.82
C SER A 133 -18.81 7.70 -7.27
N VAL A 134 -18.65 6.65 -8.07
CA VAL A 134 -19.07 6.60 -9.47
C VAL A 134 -20.02 5.42 -9.62
N GLU A 135 -21.24 5.67 -10.10
CA GLU A 135 -22.19 4.62 -10.45
C GLU A 135 -21.73 3.89 -11.71
N GLY A 136 -22.04 2.61 -11.84
CA GLY A 136 -21.61 1.82 -12.99
C GLY A 136 -22.18 2.34 -14.31
N SER A 137 -23.40 2.89 -14.29
CA SER A 137 -24.00 3.56 -15.46
C SER A 137 -23.24 4.82 -15.88
N GLU A 138 -22.74 5.60 -14.91
CA GLU A 138 -21.92 6.80 -15.16
C GLU A 138 -20.57 6.39 -15.78
N LEU A 139 -19.91 5.39 -15.18
CA LEU A 139 -18.62 4.89 -15.66
C LEU A 139 -18.71 4.32 -17.09
N ARG A 140 -19.78 3.58 -17.41
CA ARG A 140 -19.99 3.01 -18.76
C ARG A 140 -20.35 4.06 -19.80
N LYS A 141 -21.03 5.14 -19.41
CA LYS A 141 -21.40 6.23 -20.31
C LYS A 141 -20.20 7.09 -20.70
N GLU A 142 -19.29 7.34 -19.75
CA GLU A 142 -18.16 8.24 -19.91
C GLU A 142 -16.84 7.56 -19.48
N PRO A 143 -16.43 6.43 -20.09
CA PRO A 143 -15.30 5.62 -19.60
C PRO A 143 -13.95 6.36 -19.62
N GLU A 144 -13.84 7.36 -20.50
CA GLU A 144 -12.69 8.23 -20.69
C GLU A 144 -12.53 9.29 -19.61
N ARG A 145 -13.62 9.66 -18.93
CA ARG A 145 -13.65 10.79 -18.00
C ARG A 145 -12.96 10.48 -16.67
N PHE A 146 -13.03 9.23 -16.23
CA PHE A 146 -12.63 8.84 -14.88
C PHE A 146 -11.19 8.33 -14.90
N THR A 147 -10.22 9.23 -14.63
CA THR A 147 -8.79 8.92 -14.68
C THR A 147 -8.09 9.08 -13.32
N PHE A 148 -7.05 8.32 -13.02
CA PHE A 148 -6.28 8.47 -11.79
C PHE A 148 -4.78 8.58 -12.09
N SER A 149 -4.03 9.10 -11.13
CA SER A 149 -2.57 9.20 -11.16
C SER A 149 -2.00 8.98 -9.76
N PHE A 150 -0.68 9.02 -9.60
CA PHE A 150 0.00 8.86 -8.31
C PHE A 150 0.79 10.12 -7.92
N THR A 151 0.80 10.45 -6.62
CA THR A 151 1.23 11.76 -6.11
C THR A 151 2.69 12.12 -6.35
N SER A 152 3.56 11.17 -6.67
CA SER A 152 4.99 11.40 -6.88
C SER A 152 5.37 11.20 -8.34
N GLY A 153 5.06 12.18 -9.19
CA GLY A 153 5.49 12.20 -10.60
C GLY A 153 4.71 11.26 -11.52
N GLY A 154 3.62 10.65 -11.03
CA GLY A 154 2.74 9.79 -11.81
C GLY A 154 3.03 8.30 -11.71
N ASP A 155 4.17 7.86 -11.21
CA ASP A 155 4.60 6.44 -11.18
C ASP A 155 4.97 5.91 -9.79
N THR A 156 4.77 6.68 -8.72
CA THR A 156 4.80 6.17 -7.34
C THR A 156 3.98 7.05 -6.40
N GLY A 157 3.75 6.58 -5.18
CA GLY A 157 3.00 7.28 -4.13
C GLY A 157 1.54 6.86 -4.03
N THR A 158 0.74 7.72 -3.39
CA THR A 158 -0.68 7.47 -3.13
C THR A 158 -1.50 7.69 -4.41
N PRO A 159 -2.41 6.78 -4.78
CA PRO A 159 -3.33 7.02 -5.90
C PRO A 159 -4.25 8.20 -5.58
N PHE A 160 -4.55 9.02 -6.58
CA PHE A 160 -5.36 10.22 -6.42
C PHE A 160 -6.25 10.47 -7.64
N GLN A 161 -7.37 11.14 -7.40
CA GLN A 161 -8.43 11.35 -8.39
C GLN A 161 -8.11 12.50 -9.36
N ARG A 162 -8.39 12.32 -10.66
CA ARG A 162 -8.21 13.35 -11.71
C ARG A 162 -9.50 13.79 -12.43
N TRP A 163 -10.66 13.39 -11.95
CA TRP A 163 -11.98 13.75 -12.49
C TRP A 163 -12.76 14.66 -11.54
N SER A 164 -13.69 15.46 -12.07
CA SER A 164 -14.64 16.25 -11.26
C SER A 164 -15.92 15.47 -10.95
N GLY A 165 -16.56 15.83 -9.83
CA GLY A 165 -17.86 15.29 -9.44
C GLY A 165 -19.06 15.89 -10.19
N THR A 166 -18.84 16.83 -11.11
CA THR A 166 -19.91 17.60 -11.77
C THR A 166 -20.90 16.69 -12.51
N GLY A 167 -22.18 16.74 -12.13
CA GLY A 167 -23.23 15.94 -12.77
C GLY A 167 -23.20 14.45 -12.42
N LEU A 168 -22.38 14.04 -11.45
CA LEU A 168 -22.46 12.73 -10.84
C LEU A 168 -23.51 12.74 -9.72
N LYS A 169 -24.07 11.57 -9.43
CA LYS A 169 -24.99 11.40 -8.30
C LYS A 169 -24.34 11.72 -6.95
N ASN A 170 -23.04 11.52 -6.84
CA ASN A 170 -22.23 12.00 -5.73
C ASN A 170 -21.17 12.96 -6.27
N GLU A 171 -21.34 14.25 -5.97
CA GLU A 171 -20.45 15.30 -6.46
C GLU A 171 -19.16 15.44 -5.63
N PHE A 172 -19.02 14.67 -4.54
CA PHE A 172 -17.80 14.69 -3.73
C PHE A 172 -16.60 14.12 -4.50
N VAL A 173 -15.45 14.75 -4.32
CA VAL A 173 -14.16 14.37 -4.92
C VAL A 173 -13.21 13.94 -3.81
N ALA A 174 -12.71 12.69 -3.92
CA ALA A 174 -11.72 12.18 -2.99
C ALA A 174 -10.33 12.51 -3.55
N HIS A 175 -9.67 13.53 -3.00
CA HIS A 175 -8.33 13.92 -3.49
C HIS A 175 -7.36 12.75 -3.44
N GLU A 176 -7.05 12.21 -2.25
CA GLU A 176 -6.25 11.00 -2.09
C GLU A 176 -7.15 9.78 -1.92
N ILE A 177 -6.79 8.66 -2.56
CA ILE A 177 -7.54 7.41 -2.48
C ILE A 177 -6.83 6.47 -1.51
N ARG A 178 -7.46 6.24 -0.35
CA ARG A 178 -6.94 5.37 0.72
C ARG A 178 -7.45 3.95 0.59
N ARG A 179 -8.66 3.74 0.07
CA ARG A 179 -9.29 2.42 -0.16
C ARG A 179 -10.26 2.50 -1.34
N VAL A 180 -10.50 1.38 -2.02
CA VAL A 180 -11.51 1.28 -3.08
C VAL A 180 -12.46 0.13 -2.78
N THR A 181 -13.76 0.38 -2.84
CA THR A 181 -14.79 -0.66 -2.73
C THR A 181 -15.67 -0.66 -3.96
N VAL A 182 -15.75 -1.81 -4.62
CA VAL A 182 -16.44 -2.05 -5.88
C VAL A 182 -17.61 -2.98 -5.62
N TYR A 183 -18.79 -2.62 -6.13
CA TYR A 183 -20.02 -3.41 -5.98
C TYR A 183 -20.46 -3.91 -7.35
N VAL A 184 -20.49 -5.22 -7.51
CA VAL A 184 -20.94 -5.86 -8.76
C VAL A 184 -22.18 -6.69 -8.45
N LYS A 185 -22.04 -7.73 -7.61
CA LYS A 185 -23.14 -8.63 -7.25
C LYS A 185 -23.89 -8.14 -6.03
N LYS A 186 -23.19 -7.62 -5.02
CA LYS A 186 -23.82 -7.10 -3.80
C LYS A 186 -24.42 -5.72 -4.04
N PRO A 187 -25.44 -5.29 -3.29
CA PRO A 187 -25.94 -3.92 -3.42
C PRO A 187 -24.85 -2.92 -3.00
N SER A 188 -24.87 -1.74 -3.63
CA SER A 188 -24.01 -0.64 -3.20
C SER A 188 -24.38 -0.23 -1.77
N ALA A 189 -23.38 -0.13 -0.89
CA ALA A 189 -23.60 0.34 0.46
C ALA A 189 -23.97 1.84 0.44
N PRO A 190 -25.03 2.28 1.14
CA PRO A 190 -25.42 3.68 1.11
C PRO A 190 -24.30 4.59 1.65
N ILE A 191 -24.15 5.76 1.04
CA ILE A 191 -23.30 6.85 1.51
C ILE A 191 -24.22 7.88 2.17
N SER A 192 -23.92 8.26 3.41
CA SER A 192 -24.66 9.32 4.11
C SER A 192 -24.49 10.65 3.36
N LYS A 193 -25.59 11.30 2.99
CA LYS A 193 -25.53 12.61 2.30
C LYS A 193 -24.92 13.71 3.17
N GLU A 194 -25.14 13.63 4.48
CA GLU A 194 -24.65 14.62 5.44
C GLU A 194 -23.18 14.39 5.79
N LYS A 195 -22.82 13.14 6.13
CA LYS A 195 -21.47 12.81 6.59
C LYS A 195 -20.50 12.42 5.46
N GLN A 196 -21.02 12.11 4.27
CA GLN A 196 -20.27 11.66 3.09
C GLN A 196 -19.45 10.38 3.34
N CYS A 197 -19.92 9.50 4.22
CA CYS A 197 -19.24 8.27 4.63
C CYS A 197 -20.24 7.10 4.71
N HIS A 198 -19.74 5.89 4.89
CA HIS A 198 -20.57 4.79 5.40
C HIS A 198 -20.84 4.99 6.88
N VAL A 199 -22.07 4.70 7.31
CA VAL A 199 -22.47 4.83 8.72
C VAL A 199 -22.65 3.45 9.35
N ALA A 200 -22.16 3.30 10.58
CA ALA A 200 -22.41 2.13 11.41
C ALA A 200 -23.82 2.20 12.04
N ALA A 201 -24.16 1.17 12.81
CA ALA A 201 -25.47 1.05 13.46
C ALA A 201 -25.76 2.16 14.49
N ASP A 202 -24.71 2.78 15.04
CA ASP A 202 -24.77 3.94 15.93
C ASP A 202 -24.96 5.27 15.19
N GLY A 203 -24.98 5.25 13.85
CA GLY A 203 -25.08 6.44 13.01
C GLY A 203 -23.76 7.17 12.79
N GLU A 204 -22.64 6.68 13.34
CA GLU A 204 -21.33 7.29 13.16
C GLU A 204 -20.61 6.79 11.91
N CYS A 205 -19.70 7.62 11.38
CA CYS A 205 -18.88 7.18 10.25
C CYS A 205 -18.06 5.97 10.63
N THR A 206 -18.08 4.96 9.77
CA THR A 206 -17.30 3.75 9.94
C THR A 206 -16.28 3.61 8.83
N ASP A 207 -15.13 3.09 9.20
CA ASP A 207 -14.05 2.76 8.29
C ASP A 207 -14.09 1.28 7.88
N ALA A 208 -15.11 0.54 8.35
CA ALA A 208 -15.37 -0.83 7.99
C ALA A 208 -15.66 -0.94 6.50
N ILE A 209 -14.99 -1.88 5.85
CA ILE A 209 -15.26 -2.19 4.44
C ILE A 209 -16.54 -3.01 4.34
N PRO A 210 -17.57 -2.55 3.62
CA PRO A 210 -18.81 -3.29 3.48
C PRO A 210 -18.58 -4.70 2.94
N TYR A 211 -19.20 -5.67 3.60
CA TYR A 211 -19.15 -7.10 3.27
C TYR A 211 -17.78 -7.80 3.38
N ALA A 212 -16.74 -7.12 3.86
CA ALA A 212 -15.44 -7.74 4.06
C ALA A 212 -15.40 -8.57 5.34
N ASP A 213 -14.68 -9.69 5.30
CA ASP A 213 -14.45 -10.59 6.43
C ASP A 213 -13.17 -10.25 7.23
N GLY A 214 -12.50 -9.15 6.86
CA GLY A 214 -11.25 -8.70 7.47
C GLY A 214 -9.99 -9.40 6.97
N ALA A 215 -10.07 -10.26 5.94
CA ALA A 215 -8.90 -10.78 5.26
C ALA A 215 -8.25 -9.67 4.41
N VAL A 216 -6.97 -9.37 4.71
CA VAL A 216 -6.19 -8.36 4.00
C VAL A 216 -4.93 -8.96 3.37
N ALA A 217 -4.62 -8.54 2.15
CA ALA A 217 -3.47 -8.95 1.34
C ALA A 217 -2.20 -8.12 1.64
N LYS A 218 -1.67 -8.27 2.86
CA LYS A 218 -0.48 -7.56 3.33
C LYS A 218 0.85 -8.14 2.83
N GLY A 219 0.91 -9.46 2.62
CA GLY A 219 2.13 -10.16 2.22
C GLY A 219 2.48 -10.00 0.74
N THR A 220 3.33 -10.86 0.22
CA THR A 220 3.62 -10.86 -1.23
C THR A 220 2.38 -11.26 -2.00
N ARG A 221 1.95 -10.42 -2.93
CA ARG A 221 0.76 -10.65 -3.77
C ARG A 221 1.16 -11.31 -5.09
N ILE A 222 0.39 -12.27 -5.55
CA ILE A 222 0.64 -12.97 -6.81
C ILE A 222 -0.51 -12.65 -7.77
N TYR A 223 -0.16 -12.10 -8.92
CA TYR A 223 -1.09 -11.72 -9.97
C TYR A 223 -0.89 -12.62 -11.18
N LEU A 224 -1.99 -13.06 -11.78
CA LEU A 224 -2.00 -13.74 -13.07
C LEU A 224 -2.82 -12.89 -14.05
N ASP A 225 -2.16 -12.39 -15.10
CA ASP A 225 -2.77 -11.54 -16.12
C ASP A 225 -3.55 -10.35 -15.51
N GLY A 226 -2.98 -9.71 -14.50
CA GLY A 226 -3.56 -8.55 -13.79
C GLY A 226 -4.52 -8.90 -12.64
N LYS A 227 -4.95 -10.16 -12.51
CA LYS A 227 -5.86 -10.60 -11.43
C LYS A 227 -5.08 -11.15 -10.25
N MET A 228 -5.32 -10.68 -9.03
CA MET A 228 -4.70 -11.27 -7.84
C MET A 228 -5.29 -12.67 -7.60
N VAL A 229 -4.46 -13.70 -7.75
CA VAL A 229 -4.86 -15.10 -7.54
C VAL A 229 -4.58 -15.58 -6.12
N GLY A 230 -3.74 -14.83 -5.39
CA GLY A 230 -3.47 -15.09 -3.99
C GLY A 230 -2.41 -14.18 -3.44
N PHE A 231 -2.11 -14.38 -2.16
CA PHE A 231 -1.07 -13.66 -1.46
C PHE A 231 -0.53 -14.48 -0.31
N VAL A 232 0.72 -14.23 0.04
CA VAL A 232 1.44 -15.01 1.03
C VAL A 232 1.05 -14.57 2.43
N LYS A 233 0.69 -15.55 3.26
CA LYS A 233 0.51 -15.42 4.71
C LYS A 233 1.27 -16.55 5.36
N ARG A 234 1.89 -16.30 6.52
CA ARG A 234 2.63 -17.33 7.26
C ARG A 234 1.79 -18.58 7.55
N ARG A 235 0.50 -18.43 7.86
CA ARG A 235 -0.42 -19.56 8.10
C ARG A 235 -0.84 -20.33 6.83
N LEU A 236 -0.55 -19.80 5.64
CA LEU A 236 -0.89 -20.43 4.36
C LEU A 236 0.29 -21.22 3.77
N VAL A 237 1.51 -21.02 4.27
CA VAL A 237 2.63 -21.91 3.94
C VAL A 237 2.59 -23.13 4.86
N THR A 238 2.64 -24.31 4.27
CA THR A 238 2.53 -25.60 4.98
C THR A 238 3.85 -26.35 4.96
N ASP A 239 4.03 -27.34 5.83
CA ASP A 239 5.22 -28.19 5.86
C ASP A 239 5.52 -28.88 4.52
N ALA A 240 4.47 -29.20 3.75
CA ALA A 240 4.61 -29.75 2.41
C ALA A 240 5.39 -28.83 1.44
N MET A 241 5.47 -27.52 1.72
CA MET A 241 6.19 -26.54 0.91
C MET A 241 7.66 -26.38 1.29
N ILE A 242 8.08 -26.94 2.44
CA ILE A 242 9.45 -26.81 2.94
C ILE A 242 10.43 -27.53 2.01
N VAL A 243 11.60 -26.92 1.84
CA VAL A 243 12.74 -27.50 1.14
C VAL A 243 13.82 -27.82 2.18
N GLY A 244 14.20 -29.10 2.26
CA GLY A 244 15.15 -29.56 3.27
C GLY A 244 14.52 -29.69 4.67
N THR A 245 15.35 -29.60 5.70
CA THR A 245 14.91 -29.67 7.10
C THR A 245 14.41 -28.29 7.56
N PRO A 246 13.25 -28.21 8.26
CA PRO A 246 12.81 -26.96 8.86
C PRO A 246 13.88 -26.36 9.77
N SER A 247 14.07 -25.04 9.72
CA SER A 247 15.00 -24.37 10.64
C SER A 247 14.36 -24.26 12.03
N ALA A 248 15.18 -24.28 13.08
CA ALA A 248 14.75 -23.95 14.44
C ALA A 248 14.15 -22.54 14.51
N GLU A 249 14.64 -21.63 13.68
CA GLU A 249 14.07 -20.30 13.49
C GLU A 249 13.08 -20.31 12.31
N PRO A 250 11.75 -20.16 12.54
CA PRO A 250 10.76 -20.26 11.47
C PRO A 250 10.94 -19.26 10.33
N SER A 251 11.60 -18.11 10.60
CA SER A 251 11.90 -17.10 9.58
C SER A 251 13.01 -17.48 8.61
N GLU A 252 13.82 -18.48 8.96
CA GLU A 252 14.92 -19.01 8.14
C GLU A 252 14.52 -20.30 7.42
N THR A 253 13.34 -20.84 7.72
CA THR A 253 12.81 -22.00 6.99
C THR A 253 12.64 -21.63 5.52
N THR A 254 13.18 -22.50 4.67
CA THR A 254 13.20 -22.32 3.23
C THR A 254 12.02 -23.05 2.59
N TYR A 255 11.27 -22.36 1.75
CA TYR A 255 10.08 -22.86 1.07
C TYR A 255 10.26 -22.83 -0.45
N SER A 256 9.60 -23.73 -1.16
CA SER A 256 9.64 -23.80 -2.63
C SER A 256 8.70 -22.79 -3.28
N VAL A 257 9.21 -21.98 -4.22
CA VAL A 257 8.38 -21.09 -5.04
C VAL A 257 7.41 -21.88 -5.92
N ALA A 258 7.86 -22.99 -6.53
CA ALA A 258 7.01 -23.86 -7.35
C ALA A 258 5.78 -24.37 -6.58
N LYS A 259 5.97 -24.83 -5.34
CA LYS A 259 4.86 -25.34 -4.51
C LYS A 259 3.91 -24.22 -4.07
N LEU A 260 4.44 -23.02 -3.80
CA LEU A 260 3.62 -21.85 -3.50
C LEU A 260 2.74 -21.47 -4.70
N LEU A 261 3.31 -21.35 -5.89
CA LEU A 261 2.56 -21.03 -7.11
C LEU A 261 1.50 -22.09 -7.43
N ALA A 262 1.84 -23.37 -7.30
CA ALA A 262 0.89 -24.47 -7.48
C ALA A 262 -0.28 -24.40 -6.49
N SER A 263 -0.05 -24.01 -5.23
CA SER A 263 -1.13 -23.85 -4.24
C SER A 263 -2.13 -22.73 -4.59
N MET A 264 -1.73 -21.81 -5.47
CA MET A 264 -2.57 -20.74 -6.02
C MET A 264 -3.07 -21.05 -7.44
N ASN A 265 -2.95 -22.31 -7.89
CA ASN A 265 -3.30 -22.77 -9.23
C ASN A 265 -2.57 -22.03 -10.37
N VAL A 266 -1.34 -21.57 -10.11
CA VAL A 266 -0.46 -20.98 -11.13
C VAL A 266 0.48 -22.04 -11.68
N ASP A 267 0.18 -22.50 -12.89
CA ASP A 267 1.03 -23.40 -13.68
C ASP A 267 2.15 -22.61 -14.39
N PRO A 268 3.44 -22.97 -14.18
CA PRO A 268 4.57 -22.28 -14.78
C PRO A 268 4.80 -22.58 -16.26
N THR A 269 4.23 -23.66 -16.82
CA THR A 269 4.60 -24.17 -18.15
C THR A 269 4.18 -23.30 -19.34
N ASN A 270 3.18 -22.43 -19.15
CA ASN A 270 2.62 -21.57 -20.20
C ASN A 270 2.75 -20.08 -19.88
N ILE A 271 3.68 -19.71 -18.99
CA ILE A 271 3.95 -18.32 -18.66
C ILE A 271 4.79 -17.70 -19.78
N LYS A 272 4.40 -16.52 -20.27
CA LYS A 272 5.19 -15.73 -21.25
C LYS A 272 6.32 -14.97 -20.56
N SER A 273 6.01 -14.37 -19.40
CA SER A 273 6.98 -13.69 -18.57
C SER A 273 6.51 -13.57 -17.12
N LEU A 274 7.46 -13.31 -16.23
CA LEU A 274 7.23 -13.05 -14.81
C LEU A 274 8.05 -11.83 -14.40
N GLU A 275 7.46 -10.98 -13.57
CA GLU A 275 8.14 -9.85 -12.93
C GLU A 275 8.05 -9.96 -11.41
N MET A 276 9.17 -9.70 -10.73
CA MET A 276 9.22 -9.57 -9.27
C MET A 276 9.37 -8.10 -8.91
N TRP A 277 8.56 -7.68 -7.95
CA TRP A 277 8.45 -6.29 -7.54
C TRP A 277 8.92 -6.09 -6.12
N ALA A 278 9.74 -5.08 -5.91
CA ALA A 278 10.13 -4.57 -4.60
C ALA A 278 9.52 -3.18 -4.43
N GLY A 279 8.29 -3.15 -3.92
CA GLY A 279 7.52 -1.93 -3.87
C GLY A 279 7.04 -1.50 -5.26
N ASP A 280 7.53 -0.37 -5.75
CA ASP A 280 7.27 0.17 -7.10
C ASP A 280 8.43 -0.10 -8.08
N ASP A 281 9.41 -0.91 -7.68
CA ASP A 281 10.58 -1.25 -8.49
C ASP A 281 10.48 -2.67 -9.05
N VAL A 282 10.75 -2.83 -10.35
CA VAL A 282 10.93 -4.17 -10.95
C VAL A 282 12.36 -4.61 -10.69
N ILE A 283 12.54 -5.59 -9.81
CA ILE A 283 13.88 -6.08 -9.44
C ILE A 283 14.31 -7.29 -10.24
N ALA A 284 13.36 -8.00 -10.85
CA ALA A 284 13.65 -9.15 -11.69
C ALA A 284 12.59 -9.33 -12.78
N ARG A 285 13.03 -9.80 -13.95
CA ARG A 285 12.16 -10.23 -15.04
C ARG A 285 12.68 -11.52 -15.67
N ALA A 286 11.80 -12.52 -15.76
CA ALA A 286 12.09 -13.80 -16.39
C ALA A 286 11.21 -14.01 -17.63
N SER A 287 11.79 -14.52 -18.71
CA SER A 287 11.04 -15.07 -19.85
C SER A 287 10.34 -16.38 -19.48
N GLY A 288 9.40 -16.86 -20.30
CA GLY A 288 8.72 -18.14 -20.07
C GLY A 288 9.67 -19.34 -19.89
N ASP A 289 10.74 -19.40 -20.69
CA ASP A 289 11.76 -20.45 -20.59
C ASP A 289 12.53 -20.34 -19.27
N GLN A 290 12.91 -19.12 -18.88
CA GLN A 290 13.57 -18.86 -17.60
C GLN A 290 12.64 -19.20 -16.42
N VAL A 291 11.35 -18.87 -16.51
CA VAL A 291 10.37 -19.22 -15.48
C VAL A 291 10.29 -20.73 -15.31
N THR A 292 10.19 -21.49 -16.40
CA THR A 292 10.15 -22.95 -16.38
C THR A 292 11.43 -23.55 -15.80
N ALA A 293 12.60 -23.00 -16.14
CA ALA A 293 13.89 -23.50 -15.68
C ALA A 293 14.21 -23.15 -14.21
N LEU A 294 13.84 -21.94 -13.77
CA LEU A 294 14.23 -21.38 -12.47
C LEU A 294 13.24 -21.72 -11.37
N THR A 295 11.93 -21.67 -11.64
CA THR A 295 10.87 -21.85 -10.62
C THR A 295 11.03 -23.13 -9.77
N PRO A 296 11.40 -24.30 -10.33
CA PRO A 296 11.61 -25.51 -9.54
C PRO A 296 12.79 -25.43 -8.56
N LYS A 297 13.75 -24.54 -8.82
CA LYS A 297 14.99 -24.36 -8.06
C LYS A 297 14.94 -23.13 -7.15
N THR A 298 14.05 -22.19 -7.41
CA THR A 298 13.90 -20.97 -6.61
C THR A 298 13.21 -21.26 -5.29
N THR A 299 13.79 -20.71 -4.23
CA THR A 299 13.27 -20.80 -2.88
C THR A 299 13.03 -19.43 -2.27
N PHE A 300 12.29 -19.39 -1.17
CA PHE A 300 12.04 -18.18 -0.41
C PHE A 300 12.02 -18.45 1.09
N THR A 301 12.23 -17.39 1.87
CA THR A 301 12.04 -17.37 3.32
C THR A 301 10.97 -16.35 3.71
N LEU A 302 10.51 -16.42 4.97
CA LEU A 302 9.48 -15.54 5.53
C LEU A 302 10.01 -14.75 6.73
N PRO A 303 10.66 -13.60 6.50
CA PRO A 303 11.22 -12.77 7.55
C PRO A 303 10.21 -12.41 8.65
N LYS A 304 10.70 -12.23 9.88
CA LYS A 304 9.89 -11.73 11.00
C LYS A 304 9.39 -10.31 10.69
N HIS A 305 8.23 -9.95 11.25
CA HIS A 305 7.63 -8.61 11.16
C HIS A 305 7.37 -8.04 9.74
N ASN A 306 7.38 -8.89 8.71
CA ASN A 306 7.21 -8.46 7.32
C ASN A 306 5.84 -8.84 6.72
N HIS A 307 4.83 -9.13 7.56
CA HIS A 307 3.45 -9.40 7.13
C HIS A 307 3.24 -10.45 6.02
N GLY A 308 4.20 -11.34 5.78
CA GLY A 308 4.16 -12.34 4.71
C GLY A 308 4.83 -11.89 3.40
N LYS A 309 5.58 -10.79 3.40
CA LYS A 309 6.51 -10.46 2.31
C LYS A 309 7.62 -11.51 2.27
N VAL A 310 7.84 -12.10 1.11
CA VAL A 310 8.84 -13.16 0.90
C VAL A 310 10.20 -12.55 0.61
N ARG A 311 11.25 -13.17 1.15
CA ARG A 311 12.62 -12.91 0.71
C ARG A 311 13.04 -14.03 -0.23
N ILE A 312 13.36 -13.68 -1.47
CA ILE A 312 13.71 -14.62 -2.54
C ILE A 312 15.18 -14.40 -2.92
N ARG A 313 15.89 -15.50 -3.15
CA ARG A 313 17.20 -15.49 -3.81
C ARG A 313 16.99 -15.34 -5.32
N VAL A 314 17.16 -14.12 -5.83
CA VAL A 314 16.97 -13.77 -7.23
C VAL A 314 18.23 -14.13 -8.03
N PRO A 315 18.14 -15.00 -9.06
CA PRO A 315 19.28 -15.33 -9.92
C PRO A 315 19.80 -14.13 -10.71
N ALA A 316 21.12 -14.05 -10.92
CA ALA A 316 21.76 -12.94 -11.65
C ALA A 316 21.20 -12.75 -13.07
N GLU A 317 20.84 -13.84 -13.75
CA GLU A 317 20.38 -13.86 -15.14
C GLU A 317 19.00 -13.22 -15.39
N ILE A 318 18.24 -12.94 -14.32
CA ILE A 318 16.94 -12.26 -14.40
C ILE A 318 16.94 -10.87 -13.74
N GLN A 319 18.10 -10.41 -13.26
CA GLN A 319 18.29 -9.08 -12.67
C GLN A 319 18.70 -8.04 -13.73
N ALA A 320 18.74 -6.76 -13.35
CA ALA A 320 19.29 -5.69 -14.18
C ALA A 320 20.74 -6.03 -14.62
N ALA A 321 20.98 -6.12 -15.93
CA ALA A 321 22.28 -6.50 -16.47
C ALA A 321 23.35 -5.45 -16.16
N LYS A 322 24.29 -5.79 -15.27
CA LYS A 322 25.50 -5.00 -14.98
C LYS A 322 26.71 -5.95 -14.81
N PRO A 323 27.94 -5.49 -15.09
CA PRO A 323 29.13 -6.29 -14.84
C PRO A 323 29.21 -6.75 -13.37
N GLY A 324 29.46 -8.05 -13.14
CA GLY A 324 29.63 -8.61 -11.80
C GLY A 324 28.35 -8.82 -11.00
N VAL A 325 27.17 -8.76 -11.63
CA VAL A 325 25.91 -9.12 -10.94
C VAL A 325 25.94 -10.59 -10.56
N ALA A 326 25.74 -10.86 -9.27
CA ALA A 326 25.61 -12.18 -8.70
C ALA A 326 24.18 -12.37 -8.17
N ASP A 327 23.83 -13.60 -7.84
CA ASP A 327 22.57 -13.89 -7.16
C ASP A 327 22.44 -13.02 -5.90
N ARG A 328 21.25 -12.49 -5.64
CA ARG A 328 20.98 -11.60 -4.52
C ARG A 328 19.66 -11.90 -3.87
N ASP A 329 19.62 -11.74 -2.55
CA ASP A 329 18.36 -11.81 -1.82
C ASP A 329 17.64 -10.48 -1.94
N ALA A 330 16.33 -10.52 -2.16
CA ALA A 330 15.47 -9.34 -2.20
C ALA A 330 14.14 -9.62 -1.51
N LEU A 331 13.61 -8.58 -0.85
CA LEU A 331 12.25 -8.60 -0.35
C LEU A 331 11.28 -8.27 -1.49
N VAL A 332 10.22 -9.08 -1.62
CA VAL A 332 9.28 -8.97 -2.76
C VAL A 332 7.89 -8.57 -2.27
N SER A 333 7.35 -7.47 -2.78
CA SER A 333 5.97 -7.02 -2.51
C SER A 333 4.95 -7.70 -3.39
N ALA A 334 5.28 -7.97 -4.65
CA ALA A 334 4.40 -8.60 -5.60
C ALA A 334 5.14 -9.42 -6.67
N VAL A 335 4.44 -10.39 -7.23
CA VAL A 335 4.87 -11.17 -8.40
C VAL A 335 3.77 -11.05 -9.46
N LEU A 336 4.12 -10.51 -10.62
CA LEU A 336 3.21 -10.36 -11.75
C LEU A 336 3.55 -11.44 -12.78
N VAL A 337 2.58 -12.32 -13.03
CA VAL A 337 2.68 -13.42 -13.98
C VAL A 337 1.86 -13.10 -15.22
N TYR A 338 2.51 -13.12 -16.37
CA TYR A 338 1.88 -12.86 -17.67
C TYR A 338 1.79 -14.18 -18.44
N ARG A 339 0.58 -14.69 -18.60
CA ARG A 339 0.30 -15.93 -19.36
C ARG A 339 -0.32 -15.58 -20.69
N SER A 340 -1.39 -14.80 -20.66
CA SER A 340 -2.16 -14.42 -21.85
C SER A 340 -1.82 -13.01 -22.28
N THR A 341 -1.54 -12.14 -21.31
CA THR A 341 -1.27 -10.72 -21.51
C THR A 341 0.21 -10.45 -21.77
N THR A 342 0.52 -9.28 -22.29
CA THR A 342 1.90 -8.79 -22.44
C THR A 342 1.92 -7.34 -21.99
N PRO A 343 2.84 -6.92 -21.11
CA PRO A 343 2.99 -5.52 -20.74
C PRO A 343 3.12 -4.64 -21.99
N PRO A 344 2.43 -3.49 -22.08
CA PRO A 344 2.50 -2.61 -23.26
C PRO A 344 3.92 -2.12 -23.54
N SER A 345 4.71 -1.94 -22.47
CA SER A 345 6.14 -1.73 -22.52
C SER A 345 6.75 -2.45 -21.31
N PRO A 346 7.88 -3.17 -21.48
CA PRO A 346 8.66 -3.64 -20.34
C PRO A 346 9.07 -2.43 -19.50
N ARG A 347 8.82 -2.50 -18.19
CA ARG A 347 9.28 -1.49 -17.22
C ARG A 347 10.79 -1.68 -16.97
N ASP A 348 11.50 -0.64 -16.59
CA ASP A 348 12.95 -0.76 -16.36
C ASP A 348 13.26 -1.63 -15.15
N LEU A 349 14.37 -2.37 -15.21
CA LEU A 349 14.85 -3.16 -14.08
C LEU A 349 15.69 -2.30 -13.14
N THR A 350 15.27 -2.24 -11.87
CA THR A 350 16.00 -1.61 -10.78
C THR A 350 16.97 -2.63 -10.16
N ALA A 351 18.19 -2.19 -9.84
CA ALA A 351 19.16 -3.04 -9.18
C ALA A 351 18.76 -3.30 -7.72
N ILE A 352 18.85 -4.56 -7.28
CA ILE A 352 18.55 -4.96 -5.89
C ILE A 352 19.52 -4.26 -4.93
N SER A 353 18.96 -3.51 -3.98
CA SER A 353 19.66 -2.74 -2.95
C SER A 353 18.83 -2.67 -1.65
N GLU A 354 19.42 -2.10 -0.59
CA GLU A 354 18.68 -1.79 0.63
C GLU A 354 17.50 -0.84 0.38
N ASP A 355 17.61 0.08 -0.59
CA ASP A 355 16.53 1.00 -0.97
C ASP A 355 15.32 0.25 -1.52
N THR A 356 15.54 -0.79 -2.34
CA THR A 356 14.44 -1.62 -2.86
C THR A 356 13.75 -2.41 -1.74
N ASP A 357 14.50 -2.91 -0.76
CA ASP A 357 13.94 -3.57 0.44
C ASP A 357 13.15 -2.56 1.30
N MET A 358 13.64 -1.32 1.43
CA MET A 358 12.95 -0.24 2.13
C MET A 358 11.67 0.19 1.39
N SER A 359 11.65 0.22 0.06
CA SER A 359 10.46 0.52 -0.76
C SER A 359 9.31 -0.46 -0.49
N VAL A 360 9.64 -1.73 -0.27
CA VAL A 360 8.66 -2.75 0.15
C VAL A 360 8.08 -2.45 1.54
N GLN A 361 8.91 -1.94 2.46
CA GLN A 361 8.52 -1.62 3.82
C GLN A 361 7.74 -0.30 3.90
N LEU A 362 8.13 0.74 3.17
CA LEU A 362 7.49 2.06 3.17
C LEU A 362 6.07 2.01 2.63
N ALA A 363 5.84 1.14 1.65
CA ALA A 363 4.49 0.85 1.19
C ALA A 363 3.59 0.18 2.24
N ALA A 364 4.21 -0.41 3.26
CA ALA A 364 3.54 -0.90 4.45
C ALA A 364 3.59 0.11 5.61
N ILE A 365 4.13 1.32 5.42
CA ILE A 365 4.32 2.34 6.45
C ILE A 365 3.93 3.71 5.86
N ASP A 366 2.63 3.93 5.65
CA ASP A 366 2.07 5.27 5.42
C ASP A 366 1.92 6.06 6.75
N ASP A 367 2.78 5.76 7.72
CA ASP A 367 2.82 6.40 9.03
C ASP A 367 3.82 7.56 9.08
N ALA A 368 4.78 7.63 8.15
CA ALA A 368 5.84 8.62 8.19
C ALA A 368 5.38 10.03 7.80
N ARG A 369 4.43 10.21 6.86
CA ARG A 369 3.89 11.54 6.54
C ARG A 369 2.87 12.06 7.55
N GLY A 370 2.30 11.17 8.37
CA GLY A 370 1.42 11.54 9.49
C GLY A 370 2.16 11.80 10.80
N LYS A 371 3.33 11.17 11.01
CA LYS A 371 4.13 11.27 12.25
C LYS A 371 5.37 12.14 12.16
N LEU A 372 5.90 12.42 10.96
CA LEU A 372 6.90 13.47 10.78
C LEU A 372 6.17 14.79 10.53
N GLY A 373 5.89 15.46 11.64
CA GLY A 373 5.50 16.88 11.76
C GLY A 373 4.92 17.56 10.53
N ARG A 374 3.63 17.93 10.63
CA ARG A 374 3.27 19.33 10.32
C ARG A 374 4.03 20.22 11.32
N ALA A 375 5.30 20.45 11.04
CA ALA A 375 5.93 21.69 11.45
C ALA A 375 5.35 22.76 10.52
N GLU A 376 4.83 23.80 11.17
CA GLU A 376 4.28 25.07 10.71
C GLU A 376 4.49 25.47 9.23
#